data_AF-A0A536DK06-F1
#
_entry.id   AF-A0A536DK06-F1
#
_cell.length_a   1.000
_cell.length_b   1.000
_cell.length_c   1.000
_cell.angle_alpha   90.00
_cell.angle_beta   90.00
_cell.angle_gamma   90.00
#
_symmetry.space_group_name_H-M   'P 1'
#
loop_
_entity.id
_entity.type
_entity.pdbx_description
1 polymer ?
#
loop_
_entity_poly.entity_id
_entity_poly.type
_entity_poly.pdbx_seq_one_letter_code
_entity_poly.pdbx_strand_id
1 'polypeptide(L)'
;MQLACSRSCGGSLYRALFAEVDLDADGVYQDHRVAQPGYICLNCGAPAFDLGLVPAEMEAEAAAEGPTFIEKADILCPVCETLVQVGDEMECPNCGAPLEVA
;
A
#
# COMPACT_ATOMS: atom_id res chain seq x y z
N MET A 1 -15.91 -2.46 0.90
CA MET A 1 -15.30 -3.68 1.44
C MET A 1 -14.70 -4.46 0.28
N GLN A 2 -13.37 -4.62 0.29
CA GLN A 2 -12.62 -5.39 -0.71
C GLN A 2 -11.86 -6.49 0.04
N LEU A 3 -12.47 -7.67 0.14
CA LEU A 3 -11.92 -8.76 0.93
C LEU A 3 -10.86 -9.53 0.15
N ALA A 4 -9.69 -9.71 0.77
CA ALA A 4 -8.58 -10.48 0.23
C ALA A 4 -8.16 -11.59 1.20
N CYS A 5 -8.12 -12.84 0.71
CA CYS A 5 -7.63 -13.98 1.47
C CYS A 5 -6.12 -13.82 1.79
N SER A 6 -5.75 -13.92 3.07
CA SER A 6 -4.34 -13.80 3.51
C SER A 6 -3.39 -14.85 2.91
N ARG A 7 -3.92 -15.97 2.40
CA ARG A 7 -3.14 -17.02 1.72
C ARG A 7 -3.19 -16.94 0.20
N SER A 8 -3.87 -15.95 -0.38
CA SER A 8 -4.00 -15.79 -1.84
C SER A 8 -4.47 -17.06 -2.56
N CYS A 9 -5.36 -17.84 -1.93
CA CYS A 9 -5.77 -19.16 -2.43
C CYS A 9 -6.72 -19.12 -3.65
N GLY A 10 -6.92 -17.95 -4.28
CA GLY A 10 -7.86 -17.75 -5.39
C GLY A 10 -9.35 -17.76 -5.03
N GLY A 11 -9.70 -17.80 -3.74
CA GLY A 11 -11.10 -17.77 -3.30
C GLY A 11 -11.70 -16.36 -3.32
N SER A 12 -12.97 -16.25 -3.68
CA SER A 12 -13.72 -14.97 -3.74
C SER A 12 -14.92 -14.91 -2.80
N LEU A 13 -15.25 -16.03 -2.14
CA LEU A 13 -16.35 -16.11 -1.18
C LEU A 13 -15.82 -16.07 0.26
N TYR A 14 -16.47 -15.26 1.07
CA TYR A 14 -16.07 -14.98 2.44
C TYR A 14 -17.27 -15.03 3.38
N ARG A 15 -17.05 -15.53 4.59
CA ARG A 15 -18.02 -15.48 5.69
C ARG A 15 -17.54 -14.49 6.73
N ALA A 16 -18.41 -13.58 7.13
CA ALA A 16 -18.12 -12.72 8.26
C ALA A 16 -18.17 -13.50 9.58
N LEU A 17 -17.17 -13.30 10.42
CA LEU A 17 -17.25 -13.54 11.85
C LEU A 17 -17.44 -12.21 12.55
N PHE A 18 -18.69 -11.91 12.87
CA PHE A 18 -19.02 -10.78 13.72
C PHE A 18 -19.19 -11.33 15.14
N ALA A 19 -18.29 -10.92 16.04
CA ALA A 19 -18.27 -11.19 17.48
C ALA A 19 -18.25 -12.67 17.90
N GLU A 20 -17.21 -13.07 18.64
CA GLU A 20 -17.31 -14.25 19.50
C GLU A 20 -18.23 -13.89 20.67
N VAL A 21 -19.31 -14.65 20.86
CA VAL A 21 -20.22 -14.52 22.00
C VAL A 21 -19.82 -15.52 23.08
N ASP A 22 -19.62 -15.04 24.29
CA ASP A 22 -19.39 -15.87 25.47
C ASP A 22 -20.75 -16.25 26.08
N LEU A 23 -20.97 -17.56 26.20
CA LEU A 23 -22.17 -18.15 26.78
C LEU A 23 -21.78 -18.98 28.02
N ASP A 24 -22.65 -19.06 29.01
CA ASP A 24 -22.47 -20.00 30.13
C ASP A 24 -22.91 -21.43 29.79
N ALA A 25 -22.83 -22.34 30.77
CA ALA A 25 -23.17 -23.75 30.59
C ALA A 25 -24.65 -24.00 30.25
N ASP A 26 -25.53 -23.04 30.55
CA ASP A 26 -26.96 -23.08 30.22
C ASP A 26 -27.26 -22.39 28.88
N GLY A 27 -26.22 -21.89 28.20
CA GLY A 27 -26.34 -21.18 26.93
C GLY A 27 -26.83 -19.73 27.08
N VAL A 28 -26.80 -19.17 28.29
CA VAL A 28 -27.18 -17.78 28.53
C VAL A 28 -26.03 -16.86 28.12
N TYR A 29 -26.38 -15.79 27.41
CA TYR A 29 -25.45 -14.76 26.99
C TYR A 29 -24.76 -14.10 28.20
N GLN A 30 -23.43 -14.07 28.19
CA GLN A 30 -22.61 -13.44 29.23
C GLN A 30 -21.94 -12.17 28.69
N ASP A 31 -21.21 -12.29 27.58
CA ASP A 31 -20.49 -11.17 26.97
C ASP A 31 -20.28 -11.38 25.45
N HIS A 32 -19.78 -10.38 24.76
CA HIS A 32 -19.25 -10.51 23.40
C HIS A 32 -17.93 -9.76 23.27
N ARG A 33 -16.92 -10.39 22.66
CA ARG A 33 -15.70 -9.70 22.29
C ARG A 33 -15.62 -9.48 20.79
N VAL A 34 -15.39 -8.23 20.39
CA VAL A 34 -14.99 -7.90 19.01
C VAL A 34 -13.46 -8.03 18.94
N ALA A 35 -12.96 -9.26 18.87
CA ALA A 35 -11.50 -9.49 18.81
C ALA A 35 -10.91 -9.01 17.48
N GLN A 36 -11.59 -9.26 16.36
CA GLN A 36 -11.34 -8.69 15.04
C GLN A 36 -12.65 -8.75 14.21
N PRO A 37 -13.01 -7.75 13.39
CA PRO A 37 -14.00 -7.91 12.33
C PRO A 37 -13.39 -8.82 11.25
N GLY A 38 -13.35 -10.13 11.54
CA GLY A 38 -12.65 -11.10 10.71
C GLY A 38 -13.58 -11.70 9.69
N TYR A 39 -13.21 -11.63 8.42
CA TYR A 39 -13.82 -12.47 7.39
C TYR A 39 -12.98 -13.75 7.27
N ILE A 40 -13.61 -14.90 7.05
CA ILE A 40 -12.91 -16.14 6.70
C ILE A 40 -13.17 -16.48 5.24
N CYS A 41 -12.12 -16.83 4.51
CA CYS A 41 -12.19 -17.36 3.16
C CYS A 41 -12.85 -18.74 3.18
N LEU A 42 -13.96 -18.90 2.45
CA LEU A 42 -14.67 -20.18 2.39
C LEU A 42 -13.94 -21.25 1.58
N ASN A 43 -12.91 -20.88 0.80
CA ASN A 43 -12.12 -21.85 0.03
C ASN A 43 -11.04 -22.55 0.87
N CYS A 44 -10.36 -21.83 1.77
CA CYS A 44 -9.21 -22.38 2.50
C CYS A 44 -9.24 -22.16 4.02
N GLY A 45 -10.28 -21.51 4.55
CA GLY A 45 -10.43 -21.26 5.99
C GLY A 45 -9.52 -20.18 6.56
N ALA A 46 -8.65 -19.56 5.74
CA ALA A 46 -7.76 -18.50 6.19
C ALA A 46 -8.53 -17.19 6.45
N PRO A 47 -8.05 -16.33 7.38
CA PRO A 47 -8.61 -15.01 7.56
C PRO A 47 -8.43 -14.16 6.30
N ALA A 48 -9.38 -13.26 6.07
CA ALA A 48 -9.38 -12.30 4.98
C ALA A 48 -9.30 -10.87 5.52
N PHE A 49 -8.54 -10.04 4.83
CA PHE A 49 -8.37 -8.61 5.13
C PHE A 49 -9.35 -7.79 4.30
N ASP A 50 -9.96 -6.76 4.89
CA ASP A 50 -10.68 -5.74 4.12
C ASP A 50 -9.70 -4.65 3.68
N LEU A 51 -9.42 -4.62 2.39
CA LEU A 51 -8.51 -3.67 1.75
C LEU A 51 -9.26 -2.46 1.15
N GLY A 52 -10.55 -2.29 1.48
CA GLY A 52 -11.38 -1.26 0.84
C GLY A 52 -10.90 0.19 1.03
N LEU A 53 -10.12 0.47 2.08
CA LEU A 53 -9.54 1.79 2.34
C LEU A 53 -8.15 1.97 1.71
N VAL A 54 -7.45 0.88 1.39
CA VAL A 54 -6.05 0.94 0.92
C VAL A 54 -5.85 1.84 -0.29
N PRO A 55 -6.70 1.81 -1.35
CA PRO A 55 -6.52 2.71 -2.49
C PRO A 55 -6.59 4.19 -2.11
N ALA A 56 -7.51 4.57 -1.21
CA ALA A 56 -7.69 5.96 -0.80
C ALA A 56 -6.52 6.44 0.08
N GLU A 57 -6.03 5.58 1.00
CA GLU A 57 -4.86 5.89 1.82
C GLU A 57 -3.60 6.02 0.96
N MET A 58 -3.39 5.13 -0.02
CA MET A 58 -2.26 5.24 -0.96
C MET A 58 -2.29 6.53 -1.77
N GLU A 59 -3.47 6.98 -2.22
CA GLU A 59 -3.62 8.25 -2.93
C GLU A 59 -3.34 9.45 -2.01
N ALA A 60 -3.78 9.38 -0.75
CA ALA A 60 -3.50 10.42 0.25
C ALA A 60 -2.00 10.50 0.59
N GLU A 61 -1.32 9.36 0.73
CA GLU A 61 0.13 9.28 0.93
C GLU A 61 0.88 9.88 -0.27
N ALA A 62 0.54 9.49 -1.50
CA ALA A 62 1.16 10.04 -2.71
C ALA A 62 0.95 11.57 -2.84
N ALA A 63 -0.22 12.07 -2.45
CA ALA A 63 -0.48 13.51 -2.43
C ALA A 63 0.34 14.25 -1.35
N ALA A 64 0.64 13.59 -0.23
CA ALA A 64 1.41 14.15 0.87
C ALA A 64 2.94 14.16 0.62
N GLU A 65 3.46 13.16 -0.09
CA GLU A 65 4.89 13.09 -0.47
C GLU A 65 5.27 14.14 -1.52
N GLY A 66 4.28 14.75 -2.18
CA GLY A 66 4.50 15.78 -3.18
C GLY A 66 5.05 15.20 -4.50
N PRO A 67 5.32 16.05 -5.49
CA PRO A 67 5.85 15.61 -6.76
C PRO A 67 7.23 14.96 -6.62
N THR A 68 7.37 13.71 -7.06
CA THR A 68 8.66 13.00 -7.14
C THR A 68 9.51 13.42 -8.35
N PHE A 69 9.00 14.34 -9.19
CA PHE A 69 9.73 14.85 -10.34
C PHE A 69 10.72 15.93 -9.91
N ILE A 70 11.96 15.84 -10.39
CA ILE A 70 12.95 16.89 -10.21
C ILE A 70 12.65 17.90 -11.32
N GLU A 71 11.95 19.00 -10.99
CA GLU A 71 11.57 19.99 -12.00
C GLU A 71 12.79 20.51 -12.76
N LYS A 72 13.85 20.92 -12.04
CA LYS A 72 15.21 21.21 -12.55
C LYS A 72 16.21 21.14 -11.40
N ALA A 73 17.27 20.35 -11.53
CA ALA A 73 18.43 20.39 -10.64
C ALA A 73 19.64 20.98 -11.37
N ASP A 74 20.39 21.83 -10.66
CA ASP A 74 21.68 22.34 -11.13
C ASP A 74 22.76 21.30 -10.79
N ILE A 75 23.28 20.61 -11.81
CA ILE A 75 24.31 19.55 -11.67
C ILE A 75 25.57 19.95 -12.45
N LEU A 76 26.74 19.80 -11.83
CA LEU A 76 28.02 19.92 -12.53
C LEU A 76 28.28 18.62 -13.32
N CYS A 77 28.22 18.69 -14.65
CA CYS A 77 28.49 17.52 -15.49
C CYS A 77 29.96 17.09 -15.36
N PRO A 78 30.27 15.82 -15.03
CA PRO A 78 31.65 15.36 -14.87
C PRO A 78 32.39 15.18 -16.20
N VAL A 79 31.68 15.23 -17.34
CA VAL A 79 32.27 15.04 -18.67
C VAL A 79 32.66 16.37 -19.31
N CYS A 80 31.75 17.35 -19.31
CA CYS A 80 32.00 18.66 -19.91
C CYS A 80 32.29 19.77 -18.89
N GLU A 81 32.36 19.43 -17.60
CA GLU A 81 32.67 20.33 -16.49
C GLU A 81 31.81 21.60 -16.46
N THR A 82 30.58 21.49 -16.95
CA THR A 82 29.63 22.60 -17.05
C THR A 82 28.47 22.39 -16.09
N LEU A 83 28.10 23.44 -15.36
CA LEU A 83 26.90 23.45 -14.53
C LEU A 83 25.67 23.54 -15.45
N VAL A 84 24.82 22.52 -15.42
CA VAL A 84 23.67 22.38 -16.31
C VAL A 84 22.40 22.14 -15.52
N GLN A 85 21.28 22.63 -16.04
CA GLN A 85 19.94 22.30 -15.52
C GLN A 85 19.46 21.01 -16.16
N VAL A 86 19.18 20.00 -15.34
CA VAL A 86 18.61 18.72 -15.78
C VAL A 86 17.28 18.45 -15.11
N GLY A 87 16.35 17.88 -15.87
CA GLY A 87 15.07 17.37 -15.37
C GLY A 87 15.11 15.85 -15.19
N ASP A 88 13.94 15.21 -15.23
CA ASP A 88 13.76 13.78 -14.91
C ASP A 88 14.57 12.79 -15.79
N GLU A 89 14.91 13.17 -17.02
CA GLU A 89 15.70 12.32 -17.93
C GLU A 89 17.16 12.15 -17.46
N MET A 90 17.64 13.01 -16.54
CA MET A 90 18.98 12.95 -15.97
C MET A 90 20.11 12.91 -17.02
N GLU A 91 19.92 13.55 -18.17
CA GLU A 91 20.92 13.64 -19.24
C GLU A 91 21.46 15.07 -19.38
N CYS A 92 22.77 15.19 -19.56
CA CYS A 92 23.41 16.49 -19.79
C CYS A 92 23.02 17.03 -21.18
N PRO A 93 22.36 18.21 -21.27
CA PRO A 93 21.91 18.75 -22.55
C PRO A 93 23.06 19.18 -23.48
N ASN A 94 24.27 19.32 -22.95
CA ASN A 94 25.43 19.79 -23.72
C ASN A 94 26.24 18.64 -24.36
N CYS A 95 26.25 17.45 -23.73
CA CYS A 95 27.10 16.34 -24.19
C CYS A 95 26.43 14.95 -24.19
N GLY A 96 25.18 14.84 -23.72
CA GLY A 96 24.43 13.57 -23.69
C GLY A 96 24.93 12.57 -22.63
N ALA A 97 25.79 12.99 -21.70
CA ALA A 97 26.23 12.12 -20.62
C ALA A 97 25.10 11.90 -19.61
N PRO A 98 24.87 10.66 -19.14
CA PRO A 98 23.97 10.40 -18.02
C PRO A 98 24.57 11.02 -16.75
N LEU A 99 23.73 11.71 -15.98
CA LEU A 99 24.07 12.35 -14.72
C LEU A 99 23.40 11.58 -13.58
N GLU A 100 24.05 11.56 -12.41
CA GLU A 100 23.48 11.01 -11.19
C GLU A 100 23.54 12.09 -10.10
N VAL A 101 22.56 12.08 -9.20
CA VAL A 101 22.57 12.92 -8.00
C VAL A 101 23.49 12.22 -6.98
N ALA A 102 24.54 12.91 -6.55
CA ALA A 102 25.47 12.41 -5.52
C ALA A 102 24.86 12.43 -4.12
#